data_AF-A0A8S3A4M2-F1
#
_entry.id   AF-A0A8S3A4M2-F1
#
_cell.length_a   1.000
_cell.length_b   1.000
_cell.length_c   1.000
_cell.angle_alpha   90.00
_cell.angle_beta   90.00
_cell.angle_gamma   90.00
#
_symmetry.space_group_name_H-M   'P 1'
#
loop_
_entity.id
_entity.type
_entity.pdbx_description
1 polymer ?
#
loop_
_entity_poly.entity_id
_entity_poly.type
_entity_poly.pdbx_seq_one_letter_code
_entity_poly.pdbx_strand_id
1 'polypeptide(L)' 'DMEPLGWIHTQLDELPQLSPQDITTHAKIMNDHASWDREKTIIITCSFTSGSVSLKAYKLTP' A
#
# COMPACT_ATOMS: atom_id res chain seq x y z
N ASP A 1 -13.61 -18.28 -4.95
CA ASP A 1 -12.16 -18.08 -4.88
C ASP A 1 -11.82 -16.61 -4.74
N MET A 2 -10.67 -16.29 -4.13
CA MET A 2 -10.21 -14.92 -3.85
C MET A 2 -8.97 -14.58 -4.68
N GLU A 3 -8.67 -13.29 -4.88
CA GLU A 3 -7.49 -12.78 -5.59
C GLU A 3 -6.66 -11.83 -4.71
N PRO A 4 -5.34 -11.68 -4.93
CA PRO A 4 -4.51 -10.74 -4.18
C PRO A 4 -4.81 -9.29 -4.60
N LEU A 5 -5.21 -8.45 -3.63
CA LEU A 5 -5.53 -7.03 -3.85
C LEU A 5 -4.49 -6.07 -3.24
N GLY A 6 -3.37 -6.59 -2.77
CA GLY A 6 -2.32 -5.79 -2.14
C GLY A 6 -2.21 -5.99 -0.64
N TRP A 7 -1.84 -4.93 0.07
CA TRP A 7 -1.61 -4.99 1.52
C TRP A 7 -1.99 -3.69 2.23
N ILE A 8 -2.17 -3.80 3.54
CA ILE A 8 -2.56 -2.71 4.44
C ILE A 8 -1.60 -2.67 5.63
N HIS A 9 -1.20 -1.48 6.06
CA HIS A 9 -0.36 -1.30 7.24
C HIS A 9 -0.68 -0.02 7.99
N THR A 10 -0.25 0.05 9.25
CA THR A 10 -0.31 1.26 10.06
C THR A 10 0.91 2.15 9.82
N GLN A 11 0.72 3.46 9.99
CA GLN A 11 1.80 4.45 10.06
C GLN A 11 1.49 5.48 11.16
N LEU A 12 2.54 6.07 11.75
CA LEU A 12 2.40 6.97 12.90
C LEU A 12 1.73 8.29 12.53
N ASP A 13 2.21 8.92 11.46
CA ASP A 13 1.74 10.23 11.00
C ASP A 13 1.11 10.12 9.61
N GLU A 14 0.16 11.02 9.32
CA GLU A 14 -0.39 11.12 7.98
C GLU A 14 0.61 11.79 7.03
N LEU A 15 1.11 11.02 6.06
CA LEU A 15 1.99 11.53 5.03
C LEU A 15 1.19 12.11 3.83
N PRO A 16 1.71 13.16 3.17
CA PRO A 16 1.11 13.70 1.95
C PRO A 16 1.28 12.77 0.74
N GLN A 17 2.23 11.85 0.82
CA GLN A 17 2.56 10.88 -0.23
C GLN A 17 2.89 9.52 0.38
N LEU A 18 2.86 8.49 -0.45
CA LEU A 18 3.32 7.15 -0.09
C LEU A 18 4.81 7.17 0.29
N SER A 19 5.20 6.41 1.32
CA SER A 19 6.59 6.38 1.77
C SER A 19 7.48 5.64 0.74
N PRO A 20 8.76 6.01 0.60
CA PRO A 20 9.70 5.28 -0.25
C PRO A 20 9.86 3.81 0.16
N GLN A 21 9.69 3.51 1.44
CA GLN A 21 9.73 2.14 1.95
C GLN A 21 8.55 1.32 1.41
N ASP A 22 7.35 1.88 1.39
CA ASP A 22 6.16 1.19 0.89
C ASP A 22 6.25 0.98 -0.62
N ILE A 23 6.78 1.97 -1.35
CA ILE A 23 7.05 1.84 -2.79
C ILE A 23 8.00 0.68 -3.05
N THR A 24 9.14 0.64 -2.36
CA THR A 24 10.15 -0.41 -2.53
C THR A 24 9.60 -1.78 -2.14
N THR A 25 8.85 -1.85 -1.04
CA THR A 25 8.26 -3.10 -0.54
C THR A 25 7.23 -3.65 -1.54
N HIS A 26 6.31 -2.80 -2.00
CA HIS A 26 5.27 -3.23 -2.94
C HIS A 26 5.87 -3.61 -4.30
N ALA A 27 6.85 -2.84 -4.82
CA ALA A 27 7.56 -3.19 -6.05
C ALA A 27 8.29 -4.53 -5.94
N LYS A 28 8.94 -4.79 -4.81
CA LYS A 28 9.61 -6.09 -4.56
C LYS A 28 8.61 -7.24 -4.52
N ILE A 29 7.50 -7.09 -3.80
CA ILE A 29 6.44 -8.12 -3.74
C ILE A 29 5.90 -8.42 -5.13
N MET A 30 5.61 -7.39 -5.93
CA MET A 30 5.11 -7.57 -7.31
C MET A 30 6.14 -8.25 -8.23
N ASN A 31 7.43 -8.01 -7.99
CA ASN A 31 8.51 -8.68 -8.72
C ASN A 31 8.61 -10.16 -8.33
N ASP A 32 8.49 -10.45 -7.03
CA ASP A 32 8.69 -11.80 -6.48
C ASP A 32 7.43 -12.69 -6.63
N HIS A 33 6.24 -12.08 -6.82
CA HIS A 33 4.97 -12.78 -6.92
C HIS A 33 4.19 -12.41 -8.20
N ALA A 34 4.35 -13.21 -9.26
CA ALA A 34 3.67 -13.00 -10.55
C ALA A 34 2.12 -13.06 -10.49
N SER A 35 1.53 -13.59 -9.41
CA SER A 35 0.08 -13.60 -9.20
C SER A 35 -0.50 -12.24 -8.79
N TRP A 36 0.35 -11.29 -8.40
CA TRP A 36 -0.05 -9.94 -8.02
C TRP A 36 -0.19 -9.08 -9.29
N ASP A 37 -1.44 -8.84 -9.70
CA ASP A 37 -1.75 -7.98 -10.84
C ASP A 37 -1.50 -6.52 -10.49
N ARG A 38 -0.57 -5.89 -11.22
CA ARG A 38 -0.13 -4.51 -11.01
C ARG A 38 -1.25 -3.49 -11.13
N GLU A 39 -2.31 -3.81 -11.88
CA GLU A 39 -3.46 -2.93 -12.05
C GLU A 39 -4.51 -3.08 -10.95
N LYS A 40 -4.41 -4.15 -10.14
CA LYS A 40 -5.39 -4.47 -9.08
C LYS A 40 -4.83 -4.36 -7.66
N THR A 41 -3.52 -4.48 -7.49
CA THR A 41 -2.89 -4.45 -6.17
C THR A 41 -2.65 -3.03 -5.68
N ILE A 42 -3.07 -2.74 -4.45
CA ILE A 42 -2.89 -1.43 -3.81
C ILE A 42 -2.17 -1.52 -2.46
N ILE A 43 -1.71 -0.37 -1.98
CA ILE A 43 -1.20 -0.19 -0.62
C ILE A 43 -2.21 0.68 0.12
N ILE A 44 -2.70 0.21 1.27
CA ILE A 44 -3.53 1.01 2.16
C ILE A 44 -2.70 1.44 3.36
N THR A 45 -2.56 2.74 3.56
CA THR A 45 -1.92 3.32 4.76
C THR A 45 -3.00 3.70 5.77
N CYS A 46 -2.93 3.14 6.98
CA CYS A 46 -3.73 3.52 8.14
C CYS A 46 -2.92 4.48 9.02
N SER A 47 -3.13 5.79 8.86
CA SER A 47 -2.38 6.80 9.61
C SER A 47 -3.12 7.16 10.89
N PHE A 48 -2.42 7.20 12.01
CA PHE A 48 -3.01 7.71 13.24
C PHE A 48 -3.07 9.24 13.20
N THR A 49 -4.25 9.78 13.47
CA THR A 49 -4.49 11.20 13.62
C THR A 49 -5.12 11.44 15.00
N SER A 50 -5.11 12.68 15.50
CA SER A 50 -5.60 12.97 16.85
C SER A 50 -7.08 12.55 17.02
N GLY A 51 -7.31 11.41 17.70
CA GLY A 51 -8.64 10.86 17.97
C GLY A 51 -9.29 10.12 16.78
N SER A 52 -8.55 9.82 15.70
CA SER A 52 -9.09 9.17 14.51
C SER A 52 -8.01 8.40 13.72
N VAL A 53 -8.40 7.83 12.58
CA VAL A 53 -7.51 7.17 11.62
C VAL A 53 -7.82 7.69 10.22
N SER A 54 -6.79 8.13 9.49
CA SER A 54 -6.87 8.49 8.08
C SER A 54 -6.43 7.31 7.20
N LEU A 55 -7.29 6.90 6.27
CA LEU A 55 -7.02 5.83 5.29
C LEU A 55 -6.73 6.44 3.92
N LYS A 56 -5.63 6.02 3.29
CA LYS A 56 -5.30 6.33 1.89
C LYS A 56 -4.92 5.07 1.15
N ALA A 57 -5.32 4.98 -0.11
CA ALA A 57 -5.03 3.86 -1.01
C ALA A 57 -4.17 4.33 -2.18
N TYR A 58 -3.11 3.58 -2.48
CA TYR A 58 -2.14 3.92 -3.51
C TYR A 58 -1.93 2.74 -4.47
N LYS A 59 -1.76 3.04 -5.76
CA LYS A 59 -1.31 2.09 -6.79
C LYS A 59 0.03 2.57 -7.33
N LEU A 60 0.98 1.67 -7.56
CA LEU A 60 2.23 2.02 -8.23
C LEU A 60 2.02 2.25 -9.72
N THR A 61 2.71 3.24 -10.28
CA THR A 61 2.80 3.46 -11.72
C THR A 61 4.05 2.75 -12.28
N PRO A 62 4.08 2.43 -13.59
CA PRO A 62 5.28 1.94 -14.27
C PRO A 62 6.48 2.89 -14.16
#